data_AF-A0A7C3D5L4-F1
#
_entry.id   AF-A0A7C3D5L4-F1
#
_cell.length_a   1.000
_cell.length_b   1.000
_cell.length_c   1.000
_cell.angle_alpha   90.00
_cell.angle_beta   90.00
_cell.angle_gamma   90.00
#
_symmetry.space_group_name_H-M   'P 1'
#
loop_
_entity.id
_entity.type
_entity.pdbx_description
1 polymer ?
#
loop_
_entity_poly.entity_id
_entity_poly.type
_entity_poly.pdbx_seq_one_letter_code
_entity_poly.pdbx_strand_id
1 'polypeptide(L)' 'MKYRRSMEKGGVYFFTLVTYQRQPILTTENNAQRLRDAFKHEMKKRPFQLEAIVILPDHLHC' A
#
# COMPACT_ATOMS: atom_id res chain seq x y z
N MET A 1 19.16 14.38 -3.31
CA MET A 1 18.53 13.49 -4.32
C MET A 1 17.14 14.04 -4.64
N LYS A 2 16.80 14.32 -5.90
CA LYS A 2 15.49 14.85 -6.30
C LYS A 2 14.66 13.71 -6.89
N TYR A 3 13.77 13.14 -6.08
CA TYR A 3 12.86 12.09 -6.55
C TYR A 3 11.92 12.64 -7.64
N ARG A 4 11.68 11.85 -8.70
CA ARG A 4 10.71 12.14 -9.75
C ARG A 4 9.86 10.89 -9.98
N ARG A 5 8.54 11.05 -9.98
CA ARG A 5 7.60 9.95 -10.26
C ARG A 5 7.68 9.56 -11.74
N SER A 6 7.81 8.26 -12.01
CA SER A 6 7.50 7.71 -13.33
C SER A 6 5.98 7.64 -13.49
N MET A 7 5.49 7.99 -14.68
CA MET A 7 4.05 8.13 -14.99
C MET A 7 3.69 7.37 -16.28
N GLU A 8 4.33 6.22 -16.49
CA GLU A 8 4.10 5.39 -17.67
C GLU A 8 2.71 4.75 -17.66
N LYS A 9 2.00 4.84 -18.79
CA LYS A 9 0.66 4.26 -18.95
C LYS A 9 0.77 2.74 -18.98
N GLY A 10 0.11 2.08 -18.03
CA GLY A 10 0.16 0.62 -17.88
C GLY A 10 1.42 0.12 -17.15
N GLY A 11 2.24 1.02 -16.59
CA GLY A 11 3.40 0.63 -15.80
C GLY A 11 3.01 -0.14 -14.54
N VAL A 12 3.88 -1.06 -14.12
CA VAL A 12 3.81 -1.79 -12.85
C VAL A 12 4.83 -1.17 -11.89
N TYR A 13 4.40 -0.91 -10.65
CA TYR A 13 5.20 -0.16 -9.68
C TYR A 13 5.32 -0.91 -8.36
N PHE A 14 6.52 -0.86 -7.79
CA PHE A 14 6.78 -1.25 -6.40
C PHE A 14 6.86 0.00 -5.53
N PHE A 15 6.24 -0.03 -4.36
CA PHE A 15 6.35 1.00 -3.35
C PHE A 15 6.41 0.45 -1.93
N THR A 16 7.03 1.24 -1.05
CA THR A 16 7.05 1.00 0.39
C THR A 16 6.24 2.10 1.07
N LEU A 17 5.27 1.72 1.89
CA LEU A 17 4.53 2.64 2.75
C LEU A 17 4.85 2.32 4.21
N VAL A 18 5.35 3.31 4.95
CA VAL A 18 5.72 3.19 6.36
C VAL A 18 4.75 4.00 7.20
N THR A 19 4.33 3.44 8.34
CA THR A 19 3.47 4.15 9.30
C THR A 19 4.20 5.35 9.91
N TYR A 20 3.44 6.33 10.38
CA TYR A 20 4.02 7.49 11.05
C TYR A 20 4.88 7.05 12.23
N GLN A 21 6.12 7.53 12.29
CA GLN A 21 7.11 7.14 13.30
C GLN A 21 7.29 5.62 13.48
N ARG A 22 7.03 4.82 12.44
CA ARG A 22 7.14 3.35 12.51
C ARG A 22 6.30 2.71 13.61
N GLN A 23 5.16 3.31 13.93
CA GLN A 23 4.22 2.73 14.89
C GLN A 23 3.71 1.37 14.37
N PRO A 24 3.79 0.28 15.16
CA PRO A 24 3.48 -1.07 14.71
C PRO A 24 1.95 -1.35 14.71
N ILE A 25 1.19 -0.46 14.07
CA ILE A 25 -0.28 -0.47 14.11
C ILE A 25 -0.89 -1.57 13.23
N LEU A 26 -0.13 -2.18 12.32
CA LEU A 26 -0.63 -3.22 11.41
C LEU A 26 -0.56 -4.63 12.03
N THR A 27 -0.31 -4.72 13.33
CA THR A 27 -0.18 -5.99 14.09
C THR A 27 -1.51 -6.58 14.53
N THR A 28 -2.61 -5.82 14.45
CA THR A 28 -3.94 -6.30 14.86
C THR A 28 -4.78 -6.68 13.64
N GLU A 29 -5.61 -7.71 13.78
CA GLU A 29 -6.54 -8.14 12.72
C GLU A 29 -7.48 -7.01 12.28
N ASN A 30 -7.97 -6.20 13.23
CA ASN A 30 -8.86 -5.07 12.92
C ASN A 30 -8.17 -4.04 12.01
N ASN A 31 -6.90 -3.71 12.29
CA ASN A 31 -6.17 -2.75 11.46
C ASN A 31 -5.79 -3.36 10.10
N ALA A 32 -5.41 -4.64 10.06
CA ALA A 32 -5.18 -5.35 8.80
C ALA A 32 -6.45 -5.41 7.93
N GLN A 33 -7.61 -5.64 8.55
CA GLN A 33 -8.91 -5.65 7.87
C GLN A 33 -9.27 -4.27 7.32
N ARG A 34 -9.09 -3.21 8.11
CA ARG A 34 -9.30 -1.82 7.66
C ARG A 34 -8.43 -1.47 6.45
N LEU A 35 -7.16 -1.88 6.46
CA LEU A 35 -6.25 -1.69 5.32
C LEU A 35 -6.75 -2.45 4.08
N ARG A 36 -7.15 -3.72 4.23
CA ARG A 36 -7.70 -4.53 3.16
C ARG A 36 -8.96 -3.89 2.54
N ASP A 37 -9.85 -3.35 3.37
CA ASP A 37 -11.06 -2.70 2.91
C ASP A 37 -10.77 -1.36 2.21
N ALA A 38 -9.75 -0.62 2.66
CA ALA A 38 -9.28 0.58 1.96
C ALA A 38 -8.73 0.27 0.55
N PHE A 39 -7.92 -0.78 0.40
CA PHE A 39 -7.48 -1.25 -0.93
C PHE A 39 -8.67 -1.62 -1.82
N LYS A 40 -9.61 -2.43 -1.32
CA LYS A 40 -10.81 -2.80 -2.08
C LYS A 40 -11.65 -1.59 -2.48
N HIS A 41 -11.80 -0.62 -1.59
CA HIS A 41 -12.55 0.60 -1.86
C HIS A 41 -11.90 1.42 -3.00
N GLU A 42 -10.58 1.65 -2.92
CA GLU A 42 -9.89 2.43 -3.94
C GLU A 42 -9.76 1.67 -5.27
N MET A 43 -9.58 0.34 -5.27
CA MET A 43 -9.62 -0.46 -6.50
C MET A 43 -10.96 -0.36 -7.22
N LYS A 44 -12.09 -0.25 -6.48
CA LYS A 44 -13.42 -0.04 -7.08
C LYS A 44 -13.57 1.37 -7.66
N LYS A 45 -13.03 2.39 -6.97
CA LYS A 45 -13.15 3.80 -7.35
C LYS A 45 -12.19 4.19 -8.48
N ARG A 46 -11.00 3.61 -8.50
CA ARG A 46 -9.90 3.83 -9.44
C ARG A 46 -9.34 2.45 -9.80
N PRO A 47 -9.82 1.81 -10.88
CA PRO A 47 -9.39 0.46 -11.23
C PRO A 47 -7.87 0.34 -11.41
N PHE A 48 -7.25 -0.57 -10.66
CA PHE A 48 -5.87 -1.02 -10.82
C PHE A 48 -5.75 -2.50 -10.42
N GLN A 49 -4.66 -3.16 -10.84
CA GLN A 49 -4.34 -4.54 -10.46
C GLN A 49 -3.34 -4.55 -9.30
N LEU A 50 -3.61 -5.38 -8.30
CA LEU A 50 -2.72 -5.60 -7.16
C LEU A 50 -1.94 -6.91 -7.40
N GLU A 51 -0.70 -6.80 -7.88
CA GLU A 51 0.12 -7.98 -8.19
C GLU A 51 0.56 -8.73 -6.94
N ALA A 52 1.06 -8.01 -5.94
CA ALA A 52 1.49 -8.57 -4.67
C ALA A 52 1.39 -7.53 -3.56
N ILE A 53 1.26 -8.00 -2.32
CA ILE A 53 1.38 -7.15 -1.13
C ILE A 53 1.88 -8.00 0.05
N VAL A 54 2.80 -7.45 0.83
CA VAL A 54 3.19 -7.99 2.15
C VAL A 54 2.97 -6.92 3.20
N ILE A 55 2.39 -7.32 4.32
CA ILE A 55 2.09 -6.45 5.46
C ILE A 55 3.02 -6.84 6.61
N LEU A 56 3.78 -5.87 7.09
CA LEU A 56 4.65 -5.95 8.26
C LEU A 56 4.07 -5.07 9.38
N PRO A 57 4.55 -5.19 10.64
CA PRO A 57 3.98 -4.46 11.77
C PRO A 57 3.80 -2.94 11.56
N ASP A 58 4.77 -2.28 10.92
CA ASP A 58 4.85 -0.82 10.76
C ASP A 58 4.98 -0.38 9.29
N HIS A 59 4.92 -1.29 8.32
CA HIS A 59 5.03 -0.95 6.91
C HIS A 59 4.43 -2.04 6.00
N LEU A 60 4.30 -1.71 4.72
CA LEU A 60 3.95 -2.66 3.68
C LEU A 60 4.81 -2.45 2.44
N HIS A 61 4.92 -3.50 1.65
CA HIS A 61 5.44 -3.46 0.29
C HIS A 61 4.38 -3.96 -0.67
N CYS A 62 4.26 -3.29 -1.81
CA CYS A 62 3.27 -3.57 -2.84
C CYS A 62 3.82 -3.17 -4.21
#